data_AF-A0A0B8NPZ9-F1
#
_entry.id   AF-A0A0B8NPZ9-F1
#
_cell.length_a   1.000
_cell.length_b   1.000
_cell.length_c   1.000
_cell.angle_alpha   90.00
_cell.angle_beta   90.00
_cell.angle_gamma   90.00
#
_symmetry.space_group_name_H-M   'P 1'
#
loop_
_entity.id
_entity.type
_entity.pdbx_description
1 polymer ?
#
loop_
_entity_poly.entity_id
_entity_poly.type
_entity_poly.pdbx_seq_one_letter_code
_entity_poly.pdbx_strand_id
1 'polypeptide(L)'
;MESIKQNRKLRSDLKEAILASGLKDGDTISFHHAFRAGDILINDVVATIGSMGFKDLTLASSSLTDCHAPLVEHVRSGVISKIFTSGIRGRLADEISAGIMQNPVEVHSHGGRVHLVQTGELSIDVAFLGTPSADRFGNANAMVGKSRCGSLAMPW
;
A
#
# COMPACT_ATOMS: atom_id res chain seq x y z
N MET A 1 14.43 22.90 21.69
CA MET A 1 12.97 22.65 21.63
C MET A 1 12.44 22.64 20.19
N GLU A 2 12.85 23.57 19.32
CA GLU A 2 12.49 23.64 17.89
C GLU A 2 12.73 22.32 17.10
N SER A 3 13.93 21.73 17.25
CA SER A 3 14.36 20.52 16.53
C SER A 3 13.49 19.29 16.85
N ILE A 4 13.00 19.16 18.09
CA ILE A 4 12.13 18.04 18.50
C ILE A 4 10.75 18.17 17.82
N LYS A 5 10.19 19.39 17.73
CA LYS A 5 8.92 19.62 17.03
C LYS A 5 9.01 19.29 15.54
N GLN A 6 10.13 19.62 14.89
CA GLN A 6 10.32 19.37 13.46
C GLN A 6 10.55 17.88 13.11
N ASN A 7 11.07 17.09 14.04
CA ASN A 7 11.41 15.68 13.77
C ASN A 7 10.37 14.68 14.25
N ARG A 8 9.29 15.12 14.93
CA ARG A 8 8.29 14.22 15.55
C ARG A 8 7.64 13.20 14.60
N LYS A 9 7.52 13.54 13.31
CA LYS A 9 6.91 12.71 12.26
C LYS A 9 7.92 11.81 11.53
N LEU A 10 9.21 12.11 11.67
CA LEU A 10 10.26 11.30 11.05
C LEU A 10 10.40 9.97 11.80
N ARG A 11 10.69 8.93 11.03
CA ARG A 11 10.98 7.59 11.49
C ARG A 11 12.29 7.16 10.88
N SER A 12 13.08 6.38 11.62
CA SER A 12 14.41 5.95 11.22
C SER A 12 14.35 4.88 10.13
N ASP A 13 13.33 4.03 10.16
CA ASP A 13 13.10 2.98 9.18
C ASP A 13 11.61 2.64 9.03
N LEU A 14 11.34 1.67 8.13
CA LEU A 14 9.99 1.24 7.81
C LEU A 14 9.32 0.47 8.96
N LYS A 15 10.09 -0.31 9.72
CA LYS A 15 9.59 -1.08 10.86
C LYS A 15 9.08 -0.14 11.96
N GLU A 16 9.84 0.91 12.27
CA GLU A 16 9.43 1.95 13.22
C GLU A 16 8.19 2.69 12.74
N ALA A 17 8.08 2.99 11.43
CA ALA A 17 6.91 3.61 10.85
C ALA A 17 5.66 2.73 10.97
N ILE A 18 5.77 1.43 10.68
CA ILE A 18 4.67 0.46 10.82
C ILE A 18 4.22 0.38 12.27
N LEU A 19 5.14 0.24 13.24
CA LEU A 19 4.79 0.20 14.67
C LEU A 19 4.11 1.50 15.13
N ALA A 20 4.65 2.65 14.71
CA ALA A 20 4.12 3.95 15.08
C ALA A 20 2.76 4.27 14.43
N SER A 21 2.39 3.59 13.34
CA SER A 21 1.08 3.71 12.71
C SER A 21 -0.04 3.08 13.53
N GLY A 22 0.31 2.14 14.42
CA GLY A 22 -0.67 1.38 15.20
C GLY A 22 -1.34 0.26 14.43
N LEU A 23 -0.74 -0.18 13.32
CA LEU A 23 -1.19 -1.32 12.50
C LEU A 23 -1.43 -2.56 13.35
N LYS A 24 -2.52 -3.28 13.08
CA LYS A 24 -2.93 -4.53 13.71
C LYS A 24 -3.27 -5.57 12.65
N ASP A 25 -3.35 -6.83 13.08
CA ASP A 25 -3.92 -7.89 12.25
C ASP A 25 -5.37 -7.55 11.90
N GLY A 26 -5.77 -7.84 10.67
CA GLY A 26 -7.12 -7.51 10.17
C GLY A 26 -7.26 -6.11 9.54
N ASP A 27 -6.29 -5.21 9.75
CA ASP A 27 -6.36 -3.85 9.25
C ASP A 27 -6.28 -3.77 7.72
N THR A 28 -6.79 -2.66 7.18
CA THR A 28 -6.70 -2.32 5.76
C THR A 28 -5.56 -1.35 5.49
N ILE A 29 -4.64 -1.76 4.61
CA ILE A 29 -3.51 -0.96 4.16
C ILE A 29 -3.68 -0.50 2.72
N SER A 30 -3.32 0.75 2.40
CA SER A 30 -3.50 1.31 1.06
C SER A 30 -2.24 1.86 0.43
N PHE A 31 -2.23 1.87 -0.91
CA PHE A 31 -1.12 2.32 -1.75
C PHE A 31 -1.63 2.97 -3.05
N HIS A 32 -0.85 3.90 -3.60
CA HIS A 32 -1.08 4.45 -4.95
C HIS A 32 -0.14 3.81 -5.99
N HIS A 33 -0.57 3.71 -7.24
CA HIS A 33 0.20 3.07 -8.31
C HIS A 33 0.92 4.08 -9.24
N ALA A 34 1.26 5.27 -8.73
CA ALA A 34 1.83 6.35 -9.58
C ALA A 34 3.22 6.02 -10.15
N PHE A 35 3.97 5.12 -9.50
CA PHE A 35 5.27 4.64 -9.98
C PHE A 35 5.16 3.50 -11.01
N ARG A 36 3.94 3.01 -11.30
CA ARG A 36 3.66 1.93 -12.25
C ARG A 36 4.50 0.68 -11.96
N ALA A 37 5.05 0.03 -12.97
CA ALA A 37 5.90 -1.15 -12.83
C ALA A 37 7.27 -0.89 -12.17
N GLY A 38 7.61 0.38 -11.89
CA GLY A 38 8.78 0.75 -11.10
C GLY A 38 8.48 0.88 -9.60
N ASP A 39 7.28 0.51 -9.15
CA ASP A 39 6.94 0.57 -7.73
C ASP A 39 7.68 -0.52 -6.95
N ILE A 40 8.35 -0.06 -5.88
CA ILE A 40 9.06 -0.90 -4.91
C ILE A 40 8.36 -0.86 -3.55
N LEU A 41 7.52 0.15 -3.29
CA LEU A 41 7.01 0.44 -1.95
C LEU A 41 6.10 -0.68 -1.46
N ILE A 42 5.17 -1.15 -2.30
CA ILE A 42 4.25 -2.23 -1.93
C ILE A 42 5.02 -3.49 -1.51
N ASN A 43 6.03 -3.88 -2.28
CA ASN A 43 6.84 -5.05 -1.98
C ASN A 43 7.61 -4.89 -0.67
N ASP A 44 8.29 -3.76 -0.47
CA ASP A 44 9.08 -3.50 0.74
C ASP A 44 8.22 -3.44 2.00
N VAL A 45 7.08 -2.76 1.92
CA VAL A 45 6.13 -2.63 3.04
C VAL A 45 5.53 -3.98 3.41
N VAL A 46 4.98 -4.72 2.45
CA VAL A 46 4.35 -6.01 2.73
C VAL A 46 5.38 -7.05 3.18
N ALA A 47 6.59 -7.04 2.63
CA ALA A 47 7.69 -7.89 3.11
C ALA A 47 8.05 -7.57 4.57
N THR A 48 8.17 -6.29 4.91
CA THR A 48 8.46 -5.85 6.28
C THR A 48 7.34 -6.26 7.24
N ILE A 49 6.09 -5.99 6.88
CA ILE A 49 4.88 -6.39 7.63
C ILE A 49 4.88 -7.91 7.86
N GLY A 50 5.10 -8.70 6.81
CA GLY A 50 5.17 -10.16 6.89
C GLY A 50 6.29 -10.65 7.81
N SER A 51 7.46 -10.00 7.77
CA SER A 51 8.60 -10.32 8.66
C SER A 51 8.32 -9.98 10.13
N MET A 52 7.45 -9.01 10.39
CA MET A 52 7.01 -8.63 11.73
C MET A 52 5.92 -9.54 12.29
N GLY A 53 5.35 -10.43 11.46
CA GLY A 53 4.37 -11.43 11.87
C GLY A 53 2.92 -11.01 11.73
N PHE A 54 2.62 -9.86 11.13
CA PHE A 54 1.23 -9.42 10.90
C PHE A 54 0.50 -10.36 9.92
N LYS A 55 -0.81 -10.49 10.12
CA LYS A 55 -1.70 -11.38 9.38
C LYS A 55 -3.04 -10.75 9.06
N ASP A 56 -3.75 -11.40 8.14
CA ASP A 56 -5.15 -11.11 7.80
C ASP A 56 -5.40 -9.67 7.30
N LEU A 57 -4.40 -9.04 6.69
CA LEU A 57 -4.55 -7.68 6.20
C LEU A 57 -5.38 -7.63 4.92
N THR A 58 -6.12 -6.53 4.78
CA THR A 58 -6.74 -6.15 3.51
C THR A 58 -5.78 -5.23 2.74
N LEU A 59 -5.39 -5.64 1.53
CA LEU A 59 -4.57 -4.82 0.63
C LEU A 59 -5.46 -3.99 -0.31
N ALA A 60 -5.54 -2.69 -0.08
CA ALA A 60 -6.35 -1.74 -0.83
C ALA A 60 -5.51 -0.85 -1.78
N SER A 61 -4.67 -1.49 -2.59
CA SER A 61 -3.85 -0.77 -3.58
C SER A 61 -4.70 -0.33 -4.77
N SER A 62 -4.58 0.94 -5.14
CA SER A 62 -5.32 1.50 -6.28
C SER A 62 -5.10 0.76 -7.61
N SER A 63 -3.96 0.09 -7.84
CA SER A 63 -3.72 -0.85 -8.96
C SER A 63 -2.50 -1.72 -8.69
N LEU A 64 -2.47 -2.96 -9.19
CA LEU A 64 -1.36 -3.90 -9.07
C LEU A 64 -0.84 -4.33 -10.46
N THR A 65 0.46 -4.19 -10.67
CA THR A 65 1.18 -4.63 -11.89
C THR A 65 2.10 -5.82 -11.63
N ASP A 66 2.75 -6.33 -12.68
CA ASP A 66 3.64 -7.50 -12.65
C ASP A 66 4.80 -7.38 -11.65
N CYS A 67 5.25 -6.15 -11.33
CA CYS A 67 6.32 -5.95 -10.33
C CYS A 67 5.92 -6.40 -8.91
N HIS A 68 4.62 -6.59 -8.64
CA HIS A 68 4.11 -7.07 -7.36
C HIS A 68 3.97 -8.59 -7.28
N ALA A 69 4.62 -9.34 -8.17
CA ALA A 69 4.69 -10.80 -8.09
C ALA A 69 5.12 -11.35 -6.69
N PRO A 70 5.99 -10.69 -5.90
CA PRO A 70 6.31 -11.15 -4.54
C PRO A 70 5.11 -11.25 -3.59
N LEU A 71 4.00 -10.54 -3.86
CA LEU A 71 2.79 -10.61 -3.03
C LEU A 71 2.16 -12.01 -3.01
N VAL A 72 2.43 -12.87 -3.99
CA VAL A 72 1.95 -14.26 -4.01
C VAL A 72 2.33 -15.00 -2.72
N GLU A 73 3.55 -14.82 -2.23
CA GLU A 73 4.01 -15.48 -1.00
C GLU A 73 3.35 -14.88 0.26
N HIS A 74 3.00 -13.59 0.21
CA HIS A 74 2.30 -12.92 1.31
C HIS A 74 0.80 -13.28 1.36
N VAL A 75 0.20 -13.61 0.21
CA VAL A 75 -1.12 -14.24 0.16
C VAL A 75 -1.05 -15.66 0.72
N ARG A 76 -0.12 -16.49 0.23
CA ARG A 76 0.03 -17.89 0.68
C ARG A 76 0.32 -18.02 2.18
N SER A 77 1.12 -17.11 2.73
CA SER A 77 1.45 -17.10 4.16
C SER A 77 0.40 -16.45 5.05
N GLY A 78 -0.72 -15.96 4.49
CA GLY A 78 -1.82 -15.34 5.24
C GLY A 78 -1.52 -13.93 5.76
N VAL A 79 -0.49 -13.26 5.24
CA VAL A 79 -0.25 -11.83 5.53
C VAL A 79 -1.35 -10.98 4.89
N ILE A 80 -1.72 -11.29 3.65
CA ILE A 80 -2.81 -10.65 2.92
C ILE A 80 -3.95 -11.66 2.76
N SER A 81 -5.14 -11.31 3.24
CA SER A 81 -6.33 -12.17 3.14
C SER A 81 -7.38 -11.63 2.18
N LYS A 82 -7.39 -10.31 1.91
CA LYS A 82 -8.31 -9.62 1.00
C LYS A 82 -7.57 -8.62 0.13
N ILE A 83 -8.06 -8.41 -1.09
CA ILE A 83 -7.50 -7.42 -2.02
C ILE A 83 -8.64 -6.58 -2.62
N PHE A 84 -8.47 -5.26 -2.58
CA PHE A 84 -9.27 -4.27 -3.32
C PHE A 84 -8.36 -3.57 -4.31
N THR A 85 -8.70 -3.60 -5.60
CA THR A 85 -7.86 -2.95 -6.62
C THR A 85 -8.58 -2.67 -7.93
N SER A 86 -8.02 -1.78 -8.76
CA SER A 86 -8.55 -1.56 -10.12
C SER A 86 -8.06 -2.55 -11.17
N GLY A 87 -6.91 -3.18 -10.93
CA GLY A 87 -6.35 -4.13 -11.86
C GLY A 87 -5.27 -4.96 -11.20
N ILE A 88 -5.15 -6.20 -11.64
CA ILE A 88 -4.10 -7.15 -11.26
C ILE A 88 -3.55 -7.72 -12.57
N ARG A 89 -2.23 -7.85 -12.67
CA ARG A 89 -1.53 -8.37 -13.84
C ARG A 89 -0.42 -9.35 -13.45
N GLY A 90 0.04 -10.11 -14.44
CA GLY A 90 1.18 -11.00 -14.30
C GLY A 90 0.95 -12.13 -13.32
N ARG A 91 2.05 -12.63 -12.72
CA ARG A 91 2.03 -13.82 -11.86
C ARG A 91 1.00 -13.76 -10.72
N LEU A 92 0.79 -12.57 -10.13
CA LEU A 92 -0.21 -12.42 -9.07
C LEU A 92 -1.63 -12.68 -9.61
N ALA A 93 -1.96 -12.21 -10.80
CA ALA A 93 -3.26 -12.47 -11.45
C ALA A 93 -3.43 -13.95 -11.78
N ASP A 94 -2.39 -14.59 -12.31
CA ASP A 94 -2.42 -16.00 -12.71
C ASP A 94 -2.68 -16.90 -11.49
N GLU A 95 -1.98 -16.63 -10.38
CA GLU A 95 -2.12 -17.40 -9.15
C GLU A 95 -3.47 -17.15 -8.47
N ILE A 96 -3.97 -15.92 -8.47
CA ILE A 96 -5.33 -15.60 -7.98
C ILE A 96 -6.38 -16.35 -8.82
N SER A 97 -6.22 -16.36 -10.14
CA SER A 97 -7.11 -17.11 -11.05
C SER A 97 -7.04 -18.62 -10.82
N ALA A 98 -5.87 -19.12 -10.40
CA ALA A 98 -5.67 -20.51 -9.99
C ALA A 98 -6.21 -20.82 -8.57
N GLY A 99 -6.78 -19.83 -7.87
CA GLY A 99 -7.46 -20.04 -6.59
C GLY A 99 -6.58 -19.93 -5.34
N ILE A 100 -5.46 -19.20 -5.37
CA ILE A 100 -4.63 -19.03 -4.15
C ILE A 100 -5.36 -18.27 -3.01
N MET A 101 -6.42 -17.51 -3.31
CA MET A 101 -7.17 -16.72 -2.33
C MET A 101 -8.52 -17.36 -2.02
N GLN A 102 -8.88 -17.41 -0.73
CA GLN A 102 -10.20 -17.84 -0.28
C GLN A 102 -11.26 -16.74 -0.49
N ASN A 103 -10.89 -15.49 -0.20
CA ASN A 103 -11.75 -14.34 -0.47
C ASN A 103 -11.58 -13.90 -1.93
N PRO A 104 -12.67 -13.66 -2.68
CA PRO A 104 -12.56 -13.10 -4.02
C PRO A 104 -11.92 -11.71 -3.96
N VAL A 105 -11.19 -11.36 -5.01
CA VAL A 105 -10.65 -10.00 -5.16
C VAL A 105 -11.78 -9.05 -5.55
N GLU A 106 -11.87 -7.92 -4.85
CA GLU A 106 -12.80 -6.85 -5.18
C GLU A 106 -12.17 -5.92 -6.23
N VAL A 107 -12.68 -6.03 -7.46
CA VAL A 107 -12.21 -5.22 -8.59
C VAL A 107 -13.12 -4.01 -8.79
N HIS A 108 -12.54 -2.80 -8.74
CA HIS A 108 -13.30 -1.56 -8.82
C HIS A 108 -12.70 -0.56 -9.82
N SER A 109 -13.52 0.30 -10.42
CA SER A 109 -12.99 1.42 -11.21
C SER A 109 -12.27 2.45 -10.31
N HIS A 110 -11.52 3.39 -10.90
CA HIS A 110 -10.90 4.46 -10.12
C HIS A 110 -11.94 5.33 -9.38
N GLY A 111 -13.06 5.66 -10.03
CA GLY A 111 -14.18 6.36 -9.39
C GLY A 111 -14.91 5.48 -8.37
N GLY A 112 -15.03 4.18 -8.65
CA GLY A 112 -15.62 3.20 -7.74
C GLY A 112 -14.84 3.11 -6.42
N ARG A 113 -13.51 3.16 -6.46
CA ARG A 113 -12.68 3.21 -5.25
C ARG A 113 -13.05 4.39 -4.35
N VAL A 114 -13.18 5.60 -4.91
CA VAL A 114 -13.57 6.80 -4.16
C VAL A 114 -14.92 6.58 -3.50
N HIS A 115 -15.88 6.02 -4.24
CA HIS A 115 -17.20 5.73 -3.73
C HIS A 115 -17.14 4.76 -2.54
N LEU A 116 -16.43 3.63 -2.66
CA LEU A 116 -16.26 2.64 -1.59
C LEU A 116 -15.66 3.25 -0.31
N VAL A 117 -14.67 4.13 -0.47
CA VAL A 117 -14.06 4.83 0.68
C VAL A 117 -15.03 5.83 1.30
N GLN A 118 -15.77 6.58 0.48
CA GLN A 118 -16.75 7.55 0.96
C GLN A 118 -17.96 6.93 1.64
N THR A 119 -18.39 5.75 1.21
CA THR A 119 -19.51 5.01 1.83
C THR A 119 -19.08 4.22 3.07
N GLY A 120 -17.78 4.04 3.28
CA GLY A 120 -17.23 3.26 4.40
C GLY A 120 -17.22 1.75 4.14
N GLU A 121 -17.56 1.30 2.93
CA GLU A 121 -17.41 -0.11 2.53
C GLU A 121 -15.93 -0.50 2.47
N LEU A 122 -15.07 0.45 2.10
CA LEU A 122 -13.62 0.34 2.21
C LEU A 122 -13.08 1.37 3.21
N SER A 123 -12.84 0.94 4.45
CA SER A 123 -12.16 1.76 5.45
C SER A 123 -10.66 1.49 5.42
N ILE A 124 -9.84 2.53 5.35
CA ILE A 124 -8.37 2.42 5.31
C ILE A 124 -7.81 2.81 6.68
N ASP A 125 -7.10 1.90 7.31
CA ASP A 125 -6.50 2.11 8.63
C ASP A 125 -5.12 2.77 8.50
N VAL A 126 -4.29 2.30 7.57
CA VAL A 126 -2.94 2.83 7.32
C VAL A 126 -2.65 2.99 5.83
N ALA A 127 -2.39 4.22 5.39
CA ALA A 127 -1.98 4.52 4.02
C ALA A 127 -0.46 4.65 3.91
N PHE A 128 0.17 3.82 3.06
CA PHE A 128 1.60 3.89 2.75
C PHE A 128 1.80 4.58 1.39
N LEU A 129 2.14 5.87 1.42
CA LEU A 129 2.20 6.73 0.23
C LEU A 129 3.64 7.08 -0.14
N GLY A 130 4.09 6.59 -1.29
CA GLY A 130 5.42 6.87 -1.81
C GLY A 130 5.48 8.22 -2.51
N THR A 131 6.48 9.01 -2.18
CA THR A 131 6.73 10.29 -2.83
C THR A 131 8.23 10.46 -3.08
N PRO A 132 8.67 10.99 -4.23
CA PRO A 132 10.09 11.22 -4.46
C PRO A 132 10.65 12.38 -3.64
N SER A 133 9.78 13.22 -3.05
CA SER A 133 10.18 14.32 -2.19
C SER A 133 9.11 14.63 -1.13
N ALA A 134 9.56 14.83 0.11
CA ALA A 134 8.76 15.37 1.20
C ALA A 134 9.66 16.12 2.19
N ASP A 135 9.12 17.14 2.84
CA ASP A 135 9.77 17.78 3.99
C ASP A 135 9.50 17.02 5.30
N ARG A 136 10.10 17.48 6.40
CA ARG A 136 9.98 16.84 7.73
C ARG A 136 8.56 16.90 8.32
N PHE A 137 7.70 17.75 7.78
CA PHE A 137 6.31 17.90 8.20
C PHE A 137 5.31 17.10 7.36
N GLY A 138 5.77 16.55 6.22
CA GLY A 138 4.97 15.75 5.30
C GLY A 138 4.42 16.51 4.11
N ASN A 139 4.88 17.74 3.85
CA ASN A 139 4.55 18.40 2.58
C ASN A 139 5.28 17.65 1.46
N ALA A 140 4.54 16.99 0.59
CA ALA A 140 5.05 16.08 -0.43
C ALA A 140 4.66 16.54 -1.84
N ASN A 141 5.54 16.28 -2.81
CA ASN A 141 5.22 16.42 -4.23
C ASN A 141 6.06 15.45 -5.07
N ALA A 142 5.62 15.22 -6.31
CA ALA A 142 6.28 14.30 -7.23
C ALA A 142 6.95 14.97 -8.43
N MET A 143 7.28 16.27 -8.30
CA MET A 143 7.96 17.05 -9.36
C MET A 143 9.47 17.12 -9.19
N VAL A 144 9.98 16.87 -7.98
CA VAL A 144 11.41 16.88 -7.64
C VAL A 144 11.85 15.56 -7.01
N GLY A 145 13.16 15.35 -6.86
CA GLY A 145 13.73 14.06 -6.40
C GLY A 145 14.05 13.12 -7.57
N LYS A 146 14.28 11.84 -7.24
CA LYS A 146 14.72 10.83 -8.24
C LYS A 146 13.53 10.28 -9.05
N SER A 147 12.56 9.69 -8.36
CA SER A 147 11.41 8.99 -8.98
C SER A 147 10.25 9.95 -9.27
N ARG A 148 10.45 10.93 -10.15
CA ARG A 148 9.43 11.96 -10.46
C ARG A 148 8.26 11.36 -11.24
N CYS A 149 7.17 11.02 -10.54
CA CYS A 149 5.95 10.46 -11.14
C CYS A 149 4.91 11.52 -11.54
N GLY A 150 5.14 12.81 -11.24
CA GLY A 150 4.26 13.90 -11.64
C GLY A 150 3.04 14.04 -10.72
N SER A 151 1.86 13.61 -11.20
CA SER A 151 0.61 13.73 -10.43
C SER A 151 0.50 12.63 -9.37
N LEU A 152 0.07 13.00 -8.16
CA LEU A 152 -0.28 12.08 -7.08
C LEU A 152 -1.80 12.03 -6.82
N ALA A 153 -2.65 12.36 -7.79
CA ALA A 153 -4.09 12.54 -7.56
C ALA A 153 -4.92 11.27 -7.25
N MET A 154 -4.29 10.08 -7.17
CA MET A 154 -5.03 8.85 -6.90
C MET A 154 -5.58 8.88 -5.47
N PRO A 155 -6.88 8.62 -5.27
CA PRO A 155 -7.45 8.55 -3.92
C PRO A 155 -6.69 7.48 -3.13
N TRP A 156 -6.27 7.83 -1.93
CA TRP A 156 -5.54 6.98 -0.99
C TRP A 156 -6.45 6.17 -0.12
#